data_AF-A0A0L6UH31-F1
#
_entry.id   AF-A0A0L6UH31-F1
#
_cell.length_a   1.000
_cell.length_b   1.000
_cell.length_c   1.000
_cell.angle_alpha   90.00
_cell.angle_beta   90.00
_cell.angle_gamma   90.00
#
_symmetry.space_group_name_H-M   'P 1'
#
loop_
_entity.id
_entity.type
_entity.pdbx_description
1 polymer ?
#
loop_
_entity_poly.entity_id
_entity_poly.type
_entity_poly.pdbx_seq_one_letter_code
_entity_poly.pdbx_strand_id
1 'polypeptide(L)'
;PKQPINLEYFVFIRAANNLISIPSSSNNKATGGPKDWEKVHQLKETVWETEILDWTWRQFQRAIFLFLEKDQTHLGVHLAKLEAGRLLKWKCIIFGHRVYGNKGNHIVSQDSDLNPFLEAVKESPTSKVTIKITMTDPSKSAKSRVQAKAQEDSLALSYGPDEEQLILERSHA
;
A
#
# COMPACT_ATOMS: atom_id res chain seq x y z
N PRO A 1 12.69 28.36 -2.36
CA PRO A 1 12.17 28.12 -3.73
C PRO A 1 11.18 26.95 -3.69
N LYS A 2 10.11 26.98 -4.49
CA LYS A 2 9.18 25.85 -4.58
C LYS A 2 9.81 24.70 -5.37
N GLN A 3 9.69 23.50 -4.85
CA GLN A 3 10.11 22.26 -5.50
C GLN A 3 8.88 21.51 -6.02
N PRO A 4 8.84 21.16 -7.31
CA PRO A 4 7.82 20.25 -7.81
C PRO A 4 8.12 18.81 -7.37
N ILE A 5 7.13 18.18 -6.72
CA ILE A 5 7.19 16.80 -6.25
C ILE A 5 6.12 15.98 -6.98
N ASN A 6 6.54 14.91 -7.64
CA ASN A 6 5.61 14.01 -8.33
C ASN A 6 5.06 13.00 -7.33
N LEU A 7 3.74 12.88 -7.24
CA LEU A 7 3.07 11.95 -6.36
C LEU A 7 2.53 10.79 -7.17
N GLU A 8 2.91 9.58 -6.78
CA GLU A 8 2.35 8.34 -7.31
C GLU A 8 1.75 7.52 -6.17
N TYR A 9 0.63 6.85 -6.41
CA TYR A 9 0.08 5.91 -5.44
C TYR A 9 -0.35 4.58 -6.06
N PHE A 10 -0.06 3.51 -5.33
CA PHE A 10 -0.39 2.13 -5.67
C PHE A 10 -1.00 1.46 -4.43
N VAL A 11 -2.28 1.76 -4.19
CA VAL A 11 -3.05 1.27 -3.03
C VAL A 11 -4.31 0.55 -3.47
N PHE A 12 -4.94 -0.16 -2.54
CA PHE A 12 -6.11 -0.99 -2.79
C PHE A 12 -7.21 -0.69 -1.77
N ILE A 13 -8.45 -0.75 -2.22
CA ILE A 13 -9.66 -0.60 -1.41
C ILE A 13 -10.51 -1.86 -1.54
N ARG A 14 -11.36 -2.16 -0.55
CA ARG A 14 -12.34 -3.24 -0.68
C ARG A 14 -13.35 -2.87 -1.76
N ALA A 15 -13.66 -3.82 -2.63
CA ALA A 15 -14.66 -3.65 -3.67
C ALA A 15 -16.03 -3.35 -3.07
N ALA A 16 -16.78 -2.44 -3.69
CA ALA A 16 -18.06 -1.95 -3.15
C ALA A 16 -19.12 -3.06 -3.04
N ASN A 17 -19.10 -4.05 -3.94
CA ASN A 17 -19.96 -5.22 -3.91
C ASN A 17 -19.83 -6.06 -2.61
N ASN A 18 -18.67 -5.99 -1.94
CA ASN A 18 -18.43 -6.65 -0.66
C ASN A 18 -18.79 -5.79 0.56
N LEU A 19 -19.07 -4.51 0.34
CA LEU A 19 -19.50 -3.58 1.39
C LEU A 19 -21.03 -3.46 1.44
N ILE A 20 -21.71 -3.78 0.33
CA ILE A 20 -23.17 -3.76 0.24
C ILE A 20 -23.66 -5.21 0.26
N SER A 21 -24.20 -5.64 1.40
CA SER A 21 -24.97 -6.88 1.51
C SER A 21 -26.31 -6.71 0.80
N ILE A 22 -26.31 -6.75 -0.54
CA ILE A 22 -27.55 -6.81 -1.33
C ILE A 22 -28.07 -8.25 -1.25
N PRO A 23 -29.32 -8.49 -0.81
CA PRO A 23 -29.93 -9.81 -0.92
C PRO A 23 -29.94 -10.17 -2.41
N SER A 24 -29.34 -11.29 -2.77
CA SER A 24 -29.17 -11.70 -4.15
C SER A 24 -30.53 -11.92 -4.81
N SER A 25 -31.04 -10.92 -5.54
CA SER A 25 -32.03 -11.16 -6.58
C SER A 25 -31.30 -11.71 -7.81
N SER A 26 -31.59 -12.98 -8.09
CA SER A 26 -31.16 -13.75 -9.25
C SER A 26 -31.26 -12.95 -10.56
N ASN A 27 -30.16 -12.81 -11.32
CA ASN A 27 -30.09 -13.20 -12.74
C ASN A 27 -28.86 -12.75 -13.55
N ASN A 28 -27.80 -12.20 -12.97
CA ASN A 28 -26.59 -11.93 -13.75
C ASN A 28 -25.42 -12.82 -13.30
N LYS A 29 -25.07 -13.79 -14.15
CA LYS A 29 -23.79 -14.51 -14.11
C LYS A 29 -22.66 -13.49 -14.31
N ALA A 30 -22.14 -12.94 -13.21
CA ALA A 30 -20.83 -12.34 -13.20
C ALA A 30 -19.80 -13.48 -13.38
N THR A 31 -19.20 -13.57 -14.55
CA THR A 31 -18.07 -14.47 -14.84
C THR A 31 -16.82 -13.94 -14.14
N GLY A 32 -16.70 -14.28 -12.86
CA GLY A 32 -15.56 -13.95 -12.01
C GLY A 32 -16.03 -13.84 -10.58
N GLY A 33 -15.51 -14.68 -9.68
CA GLY A 33 -15.81 -14.60 -8.25
C GLY A 33 -15.56 -13.19 -7.70
N PRO A 34 -16.18 -12.81 -6.57
CA PRO A 34 -16.08 -11.47 -6.01
C PRO A 34 -14.60 -11.11 -5.83
N LYS A 35 -14.15 -10.08 -6.55
CA LYS A 35 -12.80 -9.57 -6.42
C LYS A 35 -12.77 -8.71 -5.16
N ASP A 36 -12.23 -9.26 -4.08
CA ASP A 36 -12.32 -8.60 -2.76
C ASP A 36 -11.63 -7.23 -2.66
N TRP A 37 -10.65 -7.00 -3.54
CA TRP A 37 -9.82 -5.82 -3.55
C TRP A 37 -9.71 -5.20 -4.93
N GLU A 38 -9.89 -3.89 -4.98
CA GLU A 38 -9.76 -3.06 -6.17
C GLU A 38 -8.56 -2.13 -6.02
N LYS A 39 -7.78 -1.98 -7.09
CA LYS A 39 -6.68 -1.02 -7.12
C LYS A 39 -7.28 0.39 -7.26
N VAL A 40 -6.84 1.32 -6.41
CA VAL A 40 -7.21 2.73 -6.58
C VAL A 40 -6.40 3.30 -7.74
N HIS A 41 -7.10 3.82 -8.75
CA HIS A 41 -6.49 4.33 -9.98
C HIS A 41 -6.14 5.80 -9.84
N GLN A 42 -4.90 6.13 -10.19
CA GLN A 42 -4.48 7.52 -10.33
C GLN A 42 -5.07 8.11 -11.61
N LEU A 43 -5.88 9.17 -11.46
CA LEU A 43 -6.66 9.76 -12.56
C LEU A 43 -5.79 10.60 -13.51
N LYS A 44 -4.74 11.24 -13.00
CA LYS A 44 -3.83 12.12 -13.73
C LYS A 44 -2.47 12.17 -13.06
N GLU A 45 -1.46 12.65 -13.78
CA GLU A 45 -0.19 13.00 -13.16
C GLU A 45 -0.42 14.08 -12.11
N THR A 46 0.08 13.84 -10.90
CA THR A 46 -0.16 14.71 -9.75
C THR A 46 1.17 15.29 -9.29
N VAL A 47 1.35 16.58 -9.55
CA VAL A 47 2.54 17.33 -9.13
C VAL A 47 2.15 18.26 -7.99
N TRP A 48 2.81 18.09 -6.86
CA TRP A 48 2.67 18.94 -5.69
C TRP A 48 3.83 19.92 -5.62
N GLU A 49 3.54 21.20 -5.86
CA GLU A 49 4.51 22.27 -5.69
C GLU A 49 4.51 22.77 -4.24
N THR A 50 5.63 22.56 -3.55
CA THR A 50 5.78 22.97 -2.15
C THR A 50 7.18 23.52 -1.89
N GLU A 51 7.31 24.37 -0.89
CA GLU A 51 8.62 24.70 -0.35
C GLU A 51 9.19 23.49 0.41
N ILE A 52 10.49 23.27 0.26
CA ILE A 52 11.20 22.27 1.04
C ILE A 52 11.49 22.89 2.40
N LEU A 53 10.59 22.69 3.36
CA LEU A 53 10.80 23.12 4.75
C LEU A 53 11.29 21.93 5.58
N ASP A 54 11.63 22.19 6.83
CA ASP A 54 12.00 21.15 7.80
C ASP A 54 10.71 20.55 8.39
N TRP A 55 10.14 19.62 7.64
CA TRP A 55 8.88 18.98 8.00
C TRP A 55 9.13 17.79 8.89
N THR A 56 8.28 17.62 9.90
CA THR A 56 8.17 16.31 10.54
C THR A 56 7.50 15.31 9.58
N TRP A 57 7.81 14.03 9.73
CA TRP A 57 7.24 12.94 8.96
C TRP A 57 5.71 12.96 9.00
N ARG A 58 5.13 13.20 10.18
CA ARG A 58 3.68 13.32 10.34
C ARG A 58 3.09 14.51 9.59
N GLN A 59 3.75 15.67 9.60
CA GLN A 59 3.31 16.84 8.83
C GLN A 59 3.36 16.55 7.32
N PHE A 60 4.40 15.85 6.88
CA PHE A 60 4.62 15.47 5.49
C PHE A 60 3.52 14.57 4.95
N GLN A 61 3.23 13.49 5.67
CA GLN A 61 2.13 12.60 5.33
C GLN A 61 0.79 13.36 5.28
N ARG A 62 0.51 14.18 6.30
CA ARG A 62 -0.76 14.91 6.40
C ARG A 62 -0.98 15.87 5.23
N ALA A 63 0.04 16.64 4.82
CA ALA A 63 -0.16 17.56 3.71
C ALA A 63 -0.33 16.84 2.39
N ILE A 64 0.39 15.74 2.16
CA ILE A 64 0.21 14.92 0.96
C ILE A 64 -1.22 14.36 0.91
N PHE A 65 -1.75 13.85 2.02
CA PHE A 65 -3.14 13.36 2.07
C PHE A 65 -4.15 14.46 1.76
N LEU A 66 -4.00 15.64 2.37
CA LEU A 66 -4.87 16.80 2.11
C LEU A 66 -4.76 17.29 0.66
N PHE A 67 -3.57 17.18 0.06
CA PHE A 67 -3.36 17.56 -1.34
C PHE A 67 -4.05 16.58 -2.28
N LEU A 68 -3.86 15.27 -2.07
CA LEU A 68 -4.46 14.22 -2.90
C LEU A 68 -5.99 14.16 -2.78
N GLU A 69 -6.55 14.54 -1.63
CA GLU A 69 -8.01 14.59 -1.43
C GLU A 69 -8.70 15.66 -2.29
N LYS A 70 -7.98 16.70 -2.73
CA LYS A 70 -8.52 17.72 -3.65
C LYS A 70 -8.82 17.15 -5.04
N ASP A 71 -8.03 16.17 -5.47
CA ASP A 71 -8.18 15.53 -6.79
C ASP A 71 -9.17 14.37 -6.76
N GLN A 72 -9.29 13.67 -5.63
CA GLN A 72 -10.21 12.55 -5.45
C GLN A 72 -10.78 12.54 -4.04
N THR A 73 -12.09 12.85 -3.93
CA THR A 73 -12.82 12.88 -2.66
C THR A 73 -12.62 11.58 -1.87
N HIS A 74 -12.37 11.71 -0.56
CA HIS A 74 -12.10 10.61 0.37
C HIS A 74 -10.78 9.86 0.17
N LEU A 75 -9.97 10.17 -0.85
CA LEU A 75 -8.66 9.52 -1.03
C LEU A 75 -7.73 9.81 0.14
N GLY A 76 -7.65 11.06 0.61
CA GLY A 76 -6.85 11.44 1.78
C GLY A 76 -7.26 10.66 3.04
N VAL A 77 -8.58 10.55 3.28
CA VAL A 77 -9.13 9.75 4.40
C VAL A 77 -8.78 8.27 4.27
N HIS A 78 -8.87 7.70 3.06
CA HIS A 78 -8.50 6.32 2.80
C HIS A 78 -7.02 6.06 3.10
N LEU A 79 -6.12 6.92 2.59
CA LEU A 79 -4.68 6.82 2.84
C LEU A 79 -4.34 6.96 4.33
N ALA A 80 -4.99 7.88 5.05
CA ALA A 80 -4.82 8.03 6.49
C ALA A 80 -5.20 6.76 7.27
N LYS A 81 -6.28 6.07 6.86
CA LYS A 81 -6.68 4.78 7.46
C LYS A 81 -5.64 3.68 7.17
N LEU A 82 -5.11 3.63 5.95
CA LEU A 82 -4.06 2.67 5.59
C LEU A 82 -2.76 2.93 6.37
N GLU A 83 -2.39 4.20 6.54
CA GLU A 83 -1.22 4.61 7.33
C GLU A 83 -1.38 4.22 8.81
N ALA A 84 -2.54 4.49 9.42
CA ALA A 84 -2.84 4.09 10.79
C ALA A 84 -2.75 2.56 10.98
N GLY A 85 -3.11 1.79 9.95
CA GLY A 85 -2.95 0.33 9.90
C GLY A 85 -1.53 -0.15 9.56
N ARG A 86 -0.55 0.76 9.36
CA ARG A 86 0.82 0.47 8.93
C ARG A 86 0.90 -0.34 7.63
N LEU A 87 -0.04 -0.11 6.72
CA LEU A 87 -0.12 -0.83 5.44
C LEU A 87 0.64 -0.12 4.32
N LEU A 88 0.96 1.16 4.50
CA LEU A 88 1.66 1.95 3.50
C LEU A 88 3.18 1.81 3.60
N LYS A 89 3.83 1.87 2.44
CA LYS A 89 5.27 2.02 2.26
C LYS A 89 5.51 3.23 1.39
N TRP A 90 6.38 4.12 1.87
CA TRP A 90 6.69 5.38 1.23
C TRP A 90 8.06 5.30 0.59
N LYS A 91 8.12 5.40 -0.74
CA LYS A 91 9.39 5.46 -1.46
C LYS A 91 9.65 6.88 -1.91
N CYS A 92 10.75 7.45 -1.43
CA CYS A 92 11.18 8.80 -1.77
C CYS A 92 12.35 8.71 -2.75
N ILE A 93 12.19 9.32 -3.92
CA ILE A 93 13.07 9.14 -5.07
C ILE A 93 13.51 10.49 -5.61
N ILE A 94 14.81 10.63 -5.85
CA ILE A 94 15.44 11.74 -6.57
C ILE A 94 16.06 11.15 -7.84
N PHE A 95 15.61 11.60 -9.00
CA PHE A 95 16.12 11.10 -10.27
C PHE A 95 17.63 11.36 -10.41
N GLY A 96 18.39 10.33 -10.81
CA GLY A 96 19.85 10.42 -10.97
C GLY A 96 20.66 10.42 -9.67
N HIS A 97 20.02 10.45 -8.49
CA HIS A 97 20.75 10.46 -7.22
C HIS A 97 21.31 9.07 -6.86
N ARG A 98 22.48 9.03 -6.19
CA ARG A 98 23.17 7.77 -5.86
C ARG A 98 22.42 6.92 -4.83
N VAL A 99 21.91 7.55 -3.77
CA VAL A 99 21.20 6.88 -2.66
C VAL A 99 19.69 6.81 -2.94
N TYR A 100 19.05 7.97 -3.06
CA TYR A 100 17.63 8.11 -3.38
C TYR A 100 17.27 7.90 -4.86
N GLY A 101 18.14 7.31 -5.67
CA GLY A 101 17.82 7.01 -7.07
C GLY A 101 16.68 6.01 -7.21
N ASN A 102 16.11 5.89 -8.42
CA ASN A 102 15.00 4.98 -8.69
C ASN A 102 15.32 3.50 -8.34
N LYS A 103 16.60 3.10 -8.41
CA LYS A 103 17.07 1.76 -8.01
C LYS A 103 17.25 1.59 -6.51
N GLY A 104 17.37 2.69 -5.75
CA GLY A 104 17.70 2.68 -4.33
C GLY A 104 16.60 2.08 -3.44
N ASN A 105 15.37 1.95 -3.94
CA ASN A 105 14.22 1.41 -3.19
C ASN A 105 14.09 1.98 -1.76
N HIS A 106 14.56 3.21 -1.54
CA HIS A 106 14.64 3.79 -0.20
C HIS A 106 13.23 3.97 0.36
N ILE A 107 13.00 3.44 1.57
CA ILE A 107 11.74 3.52 2.27
C ILE A 107 11.90 4.52 3.40
N VAL A 108 11.00 5.50 3.45
CA VAL A 108 10.93 6.49 4.53
C VAL A 108 9.81 6.08 5.48
N SER A 109 10.11 6.04 6.78
CA SER A 109 9.14 5.61 7.80
C SER A 109 9.09 6.53 9.03
N GLN A 110 10.06 7.43 9.18
CA GLN A 110 10.25 8.29 10.33
C GLN A 110 11.09 9.52 9.96
N ASP A 111 11.19 10.48 10.89
CA ASP A 111 11.93 11.73 10.69
C ASP A 111 13.41 11.52 10.33
N SER A 112 14.07 10.53 10.93
CA SER A 112 15.47 10.22 10.64
C SER A 112 15.70 9.74 9.21
N ASP A 113 14.67 9.23 8.54
CA ASP A 113 14.73 8.83 7.13
C ASP A 113 14.35 10.01 6.21
N LEU A 114 13.39 10.84 6.65
CA LEU A 114 12.89 11.97 5.87
C LEU A 114 13.92 13.10 5.80
N ASN A 115 14.51 13.50 6.92
CA ASN A 115 15.35 14.69 6.97
C ASN A 115 16.56 14.59 6.02
N PRO A 116 17.32 13.47 5.98
CA PRO A 116 18.42 13.33 5.01
C PRO A 116 17.93 13.35 3.56
N PHE A 117 16.73 12.83 3.29
CA PHE A 117 16.13 12.93 1.96
C PHE A 117 15.81 14.38 1.59
N LEU A 118 15.20 15.17 2.48
CA LEU A 118 14.88 16.58 2.21
C LEU A 118 16.15 17.40 1.96
N GLU A 119 17.23 17.16 2.71
CA GLU A 119 18.53 17.78 2.44
C GLU A 119 19.05 17.41 1.06
N ALA A 120 19.00 16.14 0.67
CA ALA A 120 19.41 15.72 -0.67
C ALA A 120 18.57 16.35 -1.79
N VAL A 121 17.29 16.65 -1.53
CA VAL A 121 16.46 17.42 -2.48
C VAL A 121 16.93 18.87 -2.54
N LYS A 122 17.25 19.52 -1.41
CA LYS A 122 17.81 20.89 -1.38
C LYS A 122 19.11 20.98 -2.19
N GLU A 123 19.96 19.96 -2.09
CA GLU A 123 21.22 19.86 -2.85
C GLU A 123 21.02 19.54 -4.35
N SER A 124 19.85 19.04 -4.73
CA SER A 124 19.52 18.61 -6.11
C SER A 124 18.32 19.37 -6.70
N PRO A 125 18.37 20.72 -6.79
CA PRO A 125 17.18 21.53 -7.10
C PRO A 125 16.61 21.32 -8.51
N THR A 126 17.42 20.81 -9.45
CA THR A 126 17.00 20.55 -10.84
C THR A 126 16.49 19.13 -11.05
N SER A 127 16.68 18.24 -10.06
CA SER A 127 16.33 16.83 -10.20
C SER A 127 14.84 16.60 -10.01
N LYS A 128 14.28 15.66 -10.79
CA LYS A 128 12.90 15.20 -10.61
C LYS A 128 12.77 14.47 -9.28
N VAL A 129 11.88 14.94 -8.42
CA VAL A 129 11.54 14.31 -7.14
C VAL A 129 10.23 13.55 -7.29
N THR A 130 10.19 12.30 -6.81
CA THR A 130 9.00 11.46 -6.81
C THR A 130 8.79 10.82 -5.45
N ILE A 131 7.56 10.87 -4.96
CA ILE A 131 7.11 10.14 -3.78
C ILE A 131 6.13 9.07 -4.26
N LYS A 132 6.42 7.81 -3.97
CA LYS A 132 5.51 6.69 -4.27
C LYS A 132 4.93 6.14 -2.97
N ILE A 133 3.61 6.21 -2.85
CA ILE A 133 2.85 5.62 -1.74
C ILE A 133 2.37 4.25 -2.21
N THR A 134 2.84 3.18 -1.59
CA THR A 134 2.56 1.82 -2.04
C THR A 134 1.98 0.98 -0.92
N MET A 135 1.11 0.04 -1.27
CA MET A 135 0.61 -0.99 -0.35
C MET A 135 0.86 -2.37 -0.97
N THR A 136 1.15 -3.36 -0.14
CA THR A 136 1.17 -4.75 -0.59
C THR A 136 -0.22 -5.19 -1.04
N ASP A 137 -0.33 -5.81 -2.21
CA ASP A 137 -1.60 -6.35 -2.72
C ASP A 137 -2.22 -7.33 -1.71
N PRO A 138 -3.36 -6.99 -1.10
CA PRO A 138 -3.99 -7.84 -0.08
C PRO A 138 -4.41 -9.21 -0.61
N SER A 139 -4.65 -9.34 -1.92
CA SER A 139 -4.97 -10.61 -2.56
C SER A 139 -3.78 -11.57 -2.55
N LYS A 140 -2.55 -11.04 -2.60
CA LYS A 140 -1.33 -11.85 -2.51
C LYS A 140 -1.07 -12.31 -1.08
N SER A 141 -1.30 -11.44 -0.09
CA SER A 141 -1.15 -11.82 1.32
C SER A 141 -2.18 -12.85 1.76
N ALA A 142 -3.43 -12.75 1.28
CA ALA A 142 -4.46 -13.76 1.54
C ALA A 142 -4.06 -15.15 1.00
N LYS A 143 -3.62 -15.23 -0.26
CA LYS A 143 -3.15 -16.50 -0.85
C LYS A 143 -1.96 -17.08 -0.10
N SER A 144 -1.00 -16.24 0.30
CA SER A 144 0.16 -16.68 1.08
C SER A 144 -0.23 -17.25 2.43
N ARG A 145 -1.22 -16.66 3.13
CA ARG A 145 -1.72 -17.20 4.41
C ARG A 145 -2.44 -18.53 4.24
N VAL A 146 -3.25 -18.69 3.19
CA VAL A 146 -3.91 -19.96 2.89
C VAL A 146 -2.89 -21.04 2.59
N GLN A 147 -1.87 -20.73 1.79
CA GLN A 147 -0.79 -21.66 1.48
C GLN A 147 0.03 -22.03 2.73
N ALA A 148 0.35 -21.05 3.58
CA ALA A 148 1.07 -21.29 4.83
C ALA A 148 0.26 -22.20 5.77
N LYS A 149 -1.05 -21.95 5.90
CA LYS A 149 -1.93 -22.82 6.69
C LYS A 149 -2.01 -24.23 6.11
N ALA A 150 -2.18 -24.38 4.79
CA ALA A 150 -2.20 -25.69 4.15
C ALA A 150 -0.88 -26.45 4.34
N GLN A 151 0.25 -25.75 4.36
CA GLN A 151 1.55 -26.34 4.65
C GLN A 151 1.66 -26.76 6.13
N GLU A 152 1.16 -25.95 7.06
CA GLU A 152 1.09 -26.30 8.49
C GLU A 152 0.19 -27.53 8.71
N ASP A 153 -0.98 -27.57 8.08
CA ASP A 153 -1.88 -28.73 8.11
C ASP A 153 -1.21 -29.99 7.53
N SER A 154 -0.45 -29.87 6.43
CA SER A 154 0.31 -30.98 5.85
C SER A 154 1.44 -31.48 6.77
N LEU A 155 2.10 -30.58 7.49
CA LEU A 155 3.13 -30.91 8.47
C LEU A 155 2.52 -31.63 9.68
N ALA A 156 1.39 -31.14 10.19
CA ALA A 156 0.65 -31.77 11.29
C ALA A 156 0.16 -33.18 10.90
N LEU A 157 -0.32 -33.37 9.68
CA LEU A 157 -0.75 -34.68 9.19
C LEU A 157 0.41 -35.67 9.05
N SER A 158 1.60 -35.19 8.66
CA SER A 158 2.76 -36.06 8.40
C SER A 158 3.57 -36.39 9.65
N TYR A 159 3.59 -35.49 10.64
CA TYR A 159 4.52 -35.54 11.76
C TYR A 159 3.89 -35.16 13.12
N GLY A 160 2.61 -34.81 13.16
CA GLY A 160 1.90 -34.48 14.41
C GLY A 160 1.63 -35.71 15.28
N PRO A 161 1.15 -35.54 16.52
CA PRO A 161 0.70 -36.64 17.36
C PRO A 161 -0.49 -37.40 16.72
N ASP A 162 -0.59 -38.71 16.96
CA ASP A 162 -1.63 -39.57 16.36
C ASP A 162 -3.07 -39.04 16.58
N GLU A 163 -3.35 -38.40 17.72
CA GLU A 163 -4.65 -37.77 18.00
C GLU A 163 -4.93 -36.58 17.09
N GLU A 164 -3.94 -35.72 16.82
CA GLU A 164 -4.08 -34.57 15.92
C GLU A 164 -4.18 -35.04 14.46
N GLN A 165 -3.39 -36.04 14.06
CA GLN A 165 -3.48 -36.66 12.73
C GLN A 165 -4.89 -37.23 12.47
N LEU A 166 -5.45 -38.00 13.42
CA LEU A 166 -6.78 -38.59 13.30
C LEU A 166 -7.91 -37.54 13.22
N ILE A 167 -7.78 -36.42 13.93
CA ILE A 167 -8.76 -35.32 13.87
C ILE A 167 -8.68 -34.62 12.51
N LEU A 168 -7.47 -34.35 12.02
CA LEU A 168 -7.23 -33.71 10.72
C LEU A 168 -7.65 -34.62 9.55
N GLU A 169 -7.32 -35.92 9.55
CA GLU A 169 -7.77 -36.89 8.53
C GLU A 169 -9.29 -36.95 8.43
N ARG A 170 -10.00 -37.02 9.56
CA ARG A 170 -11.47 -37.04 9.58
C ARG A 170 -12.11 -35.75 9.12
N SER A 171 -11.40 -34.62 9.24
CA SER A 171 -11.87 -33.32 8.73
C SER A 171 -11.65 -33.14 7.22
N HIS A 172 -10.77 -33.96 6.62
CA HIS A 172 -10.43 -33.94 5.20
C HIS A 172 -11.14 -35.04 4.36
N ALA A 173 -11.82 -35.99 5.02
CA ALA A 173 -12.64 -37.05 4.41
C ALA A 173 -14.09 -36.59 4.15
#